data_AF-A0A660LJS5-F1
#
_entry.id   AF-A0A660LJS5-F1
#
_cell.length_a   1.000
_cell.length_b   1.000
_cell.length_c   1.000
_cell.angle_alpha   90.00
_cell.angle_beta   90.00
_cell.angle_gamma   90.00
#
_symmetry.space_group_name_H-M   'P 1'
#
loop_
_entity.id
_entity.type
_entity.pdbx_description
1 polymer ?
#
loop_
_entity_poly.entity_id
_entity_poly.type
_entity_poly.pdbx_seq_one_letter_code
_entity_poly.pdbx_strand_id
1 'polypeptide(L)'
;MTITTEDRAALLKEGVLVHSVHHYETHPTQLFVTAPDEEHALEAVSARLGAAVDVNVCGDAPREVRPRRCTGHMEREAGRLQLRYDMQRDEHMDEILVAEDDERVVVFATVCTPIDPQLGDVVGCPYHVHLDRPLGERVVFDAVARAPVPYFNVYDGIWDRVEAQRAASDRTG
;
A
#
# COMPACT_ATOMS: atom_id res chain seq x y z
N MET A 1 21.45 18.95 -6.51
CA MET A 1 21.31 19.35 -5.09
C MET A 1 20.84 18.13 -4.32
N THR A 2 21.47 17.76 -3.21
CA THR A 2 21.08 16.58 -2.42
C THR A 2 20.19 17.01 -1.26
N ILE A 3 18.98 16.44 -1.15
CA ILE A 3 18.07 16.71 -0.03
C ILE A 3 18.43 15.79 1.14
N THR A 4 18.75 16.39 2.28
CA THR A 4 19.26 15.66 3.45
C THR A 4 18.12 15.12 4.33
N THR A 5 18.46 14.24 5.27
CA THR A 5 17.52 13.79 6.32
C THR A 5 17.05 14.95 7.20
N GLU A 6 17.92 15.94 7.46
CA GLU A 6 17.56 17.12 8.25
C GLU A 6 16.52 17.97 7.52
N ASP A 7 16.67 18.15 6.21
CA ASP A 7 15.69 18.88 5.39
C ASP A 7 14.33 18.21 5.41
N ARG A 8 14.30 16.87 5.24
CA ARG A 8 13.07 16.08 5.31
C ARG A 8 12.39 16.19 6.68
N ALA A 9 13.18 16.15 7.75
CA ALA A 9 12.66 16.28 9.11
C ALA A 9 12.12 17.69 9.39
N ALA A 10 12.76 18.73 8.87
CA ALA A 10 12.29 20.11 8.98
C ALA A 10 10.96 20.29 8.22
N LEU A 11 10.89 19.87 6.96
CA LEU A 11 9.67 19.93 6.16
C LEU A 11 8.51 19.16 6.82
N LEU A 12 8.80 17.98 7.39
CA LEU A 12 7.77 17.20 8.07
C LEU A 12 7.20 17.92 9.31
N LYS A 13 8.02 18.69 10.05
CA LYS A 13 7.54 19.49 11.18
C LYS A 13 6.60 20.63 10.76
N GLU A 14 6.81 21.14 9.55
CA GLU A 14 5.90 22.09 8.90
C GLU A 14 4.68 21.38 8.30
N GLY A 15 4.57 20.05 8.38
CA GLY A 15 3.44 19.31 7.80
C GLY A 15 3.60 18.97 6.31
N VAL A 16 4.82 19.08 5.76
CA VAL A 16 5.14 18.71 4.38
C VAL A 16 5.91 17.38 4.34
N LEU A 17 5.27 16.34 3.81
CA LEU A 17 5.88 15.02 3.65
C LEU A 17 6.54 14.90 2.27
N VAL A 18 7.83 14.57 2.21
CA VAL A 18 8.56 14.30 0.97
C VAL A 18 8.50 12.81 0.60
N HIS A 19 7.83 12.47 -0.50
CA HIS A 19 7.70 11.10 -1.02
C HIS A 19 8.94 10.65 -1.77
N SER A 20 9.29 11.39 -2.83
CA SER A 20 10.40 11.05 -3.71
C SER A 20 11.14 12.31 -4.18
N VAL A 21 12.40 12.09 -4.55
CA VAL A 21 13.29 13.11 -5.09
C VAL A 21 13.86 12.55 -6.38
N HIS A 22 13.64 13.25 -7.48
CA HIS A 22 14.15 12.87 -8.78
C HIS A 22 15.19 13.89 -9.23
N HIS A 23 16.39 13.38 -9.52
CA HIS A 23 17.49 14.17 -10.04
C HIS A 23 17.65 13.89 -11.53
N TYR A 24 17.65 14.95 -12.33
CA TYR A 24 17.86 14.89 -13.77
C TYR A 24 19.07 15.76 -14.12
N GLU A 25 19.86 15.35 -15.11
CA GLU A 25 21.04 16.12 -15.53
C GLU A 25 20.65 17.45 -16.18
N THR A 26 19.51 17.49 -16.86
CA THR A 26 19.05 18.62 -17.68
C THR A 26 17.89 19.41 -17.09
N HIS A 27 17.32 18.97 -15.96
CA HIS A 27 16.15 19.59 -15.34
C HIS A 27 16.40 19.92 -13.86
N PRO A 28 15.67 20.90 -13.30
CA PRO A 28 15.63 21.12 -11.86
C PRO A 28 15.34 19.81 -11.10
N THR A 29 15.82 19.73 -9.87
CA THR A 29 15.47 18.59 -9.00
C THR A 29 13.97 18.63 -8.78
N GLN A 30 13.30 17.51 -9.07
CA GLN A 30 11.86 17.37 -8.84
C GLN A 30 11.59 16.74 -7.48
N LEU A 31 10.71 17.35 -6.73
CA LEU A 31 10.29 16.93 -5.41
C LEU A 31 8.81 16.60 -5.41
N PHE A 32 8.45 15.38 -5.00
CA PHE A 32 7.05 14.98 -4.85
C PHE A 32 6.69 15.02 -3.37
N VAL A 33 5.72 15.86 -3.00
CA VAL A 33 5.36 16.11 -1.59
C VAL A 33 3.86 15.97 -1.35
N THR A 34 3.42 15.76 -0.11
CA THR A 34 2.02 15.98 0.30
C THR A 34 2.00 16.95 1.48
N ALA A 35 1.03 17.86 1.48
CA ALA A 35 0.76 18.80 2.56
C ALA A 35 -0.76 19.03 2.66
N PRO A 36 -1.26 19.69 3.74
CA PRO A 36 -2.67 20.05 3.86
C PRO A 36 -3.20 20.97 2.75
N ASP A 37 -2.33 21.82 2.21
CA ASP A 37 -2.63 22.72 1.10
C ASP A 37 -1.38 22.93 0.22
N GLU A 38 -1.61 23.17 -1.07
CA GLU A 38 -0.56 23.29 -2.08
C GLU A 38 0.33 24.52 -1.84
N GLU A 39 -0.28 25.66 -1.51
CA GLU A 39 0.43 26.93 -1.27
C GLU A 39 1.44 26.80 -0.13
N HIS A 40 1.03 26.24 1.00
CA HIS A 40 1.90 25.96 2.14
C HIS A 40 3.03 24.99 1.79
N ALA A 41 2.77 23.96 0.99
CA ALA A 41 3.81 23.04 0.53
C ALA A 41 4.90 23.78 -0.26
N LEU A 42 4.47 24.64 -1.20
CA LEU A 42 5.36 25.43 -2.05
C LEU A 42 6.17 26.43 -1.21
N GLU A 43 5.53 27.14 -0.28
CA GLU A 43 6.20 28.10 0.61
C GLU A 43 7.22 27.42 1.52
N ALA A 44 6.85 26.34 2.20
CA ALA A 44 7.73 25.63 3.12
C ALA A 44 8.93 25.00 2.39
N VAL A 45 8.71 24.41 1.22
CA VAL A 45 9.80 23.86 0.39
C VAL A 45 10.71 24.97 -0.12
N SER A 46 10.15 26.06 -0.63
CA SER A 46 10.95 27.20 -1.13
C SER A 46 11.77 27.85 -0.02
N ALA A 47 11.21 28.01 1.17
CA ALA A 47 11.91 28.55 2.33
C ALA A 47 13.08 27.66 2.78
N ARG A 48 12.93 26.33 2.70
CA ARG A 48 13.95 25.38 3.15
C ARG A 48 15.00 25.04 2.11
N LEU A 49 14.58 24.80 0.87
CA LEU A 49 15.41 24.25 -0.21
C LEU A 49 15.70 25.27 -1.32
N GLY A 50 15.05 26.42 -1.29
CA GLY A 50 15.15 27.46 -2.31
C GLY A 50 14.28 27.20 -3.53
N ALA A 51 14.11 28.23 -4.36
CA ALA A 51 13.25 28.23 -5.54
C ALA A 51 13.77 27.40 -6.73
N ALA A 52 14.91 26.71 -6.59
CA ALA A 52 15.52 25.91 -7.66
C ALA A 52 15.00 24.45 -7.68
N VAL A 53 14.06 24.12 -6.79
CA VAL A 53 13.39 22.81 -6.73
C VAL A 53 12.02 22.94 -7.37
N ASP A 54 11.72 22.03 -8.29
CA ASP A 54 10.38 21.91 -8.89
C ASP A 54 9.53 21.00 -8.02
N VAL A 55 8.43 21.52 -7.47
CA VAL A 55 7.64 20.84 -6.44
C VAL A 55 6.33 20.37 -7.06
N ASN A 56 6.09 19.07 -6.97
CA ASN A 56 4.86 18.41 -7.37
C ASN A 56 4.11 18.03 -6.09
N VAL A 57 3.00 18.71 -5.81
CA VAL A 57 2.16 18.37 -4.66
C VAL A 57 1.24 17.20 -5.06
N CYS A 58 1.49 16.06 -4.43
CA CYS A 58 0.72 14.84 -4.54
C CYS A 58 -0.44 14.88 -3.53
N GLY A 59 -1.65 14.54 -3.97
CA GLY A 59 -2.79 14.40 -3.07
C GLY A 59 -4.13 14.81 -3.68
N ASP A 60 -4.10 15.55 -4.79
CA ASP A 60 -5.28 16.23 -5.32
C ASP A 60 -6.14 15.35 -6.25
N ALA A 61 -5.71 14.13 -6.52
CA ALA A 61 -6.50 13.21 -7.34
C ALA A 61 -7.77 12.83 -6.55
N PRO A 62 -8.98 13.16 -7.04
CA PRO A 62 -10.21 12.73 -6.38
C PRO A 62 -10.23 11.22 -6.23
N ARG A 63 -10.58 10.74 -5.03
CA ARG A 63 -10.64 9.32 -4.70
C ARG A 63 -12.03 8.94 -4.23
N GLU A 64 -12.36 7.68 -4.41
CA GLU A 64 -13.59 7.09 -3.90
C GLU A 64 -13.28 5.80 -3.15
N VAL A 65 -14.17 5.45 -2.22
CA VAL A 65 -14.09 4.20 -1.47
C VAL A 65 -14.96 3.16 -2.18
N ARG A 66 -14.35 2.03 -2.55
CA ARG A 66 -15.04 0.92 -3.25
C ARG A 66 -14.84 -0.41 -2.54
N PRO A 67 -15.83 -1.31 -2.55
CA PRO A 67 -15.66 -2.66 -2.03
C PRO A 67 -14.62 -3.44 -2.85
N ARG A 68 -13.83 -4.30 -2.19
CA ARG A 68 -12.82 -5.14 -2.83
C ARG A 68 -13.00 -6.60 -2.42
N ARG A 69 -12.97 -7.48 -3.42
CA ARG A 69 -13.09 -8.93 -3.24
C ARG A 69 -11.80 -9.50 -2.64
N CYS A 70 -11.97 -10.40 -1.67
CA CYS A 70 -10.85 -11.13 -1.10
C CYS A 70 -10.48 -12.31 -2.00
N THR A 71 -9.21 -12.41 -2.39
CA THR A 71 -8.73 -13.40 -3.36
C THR A 71 -8.06 -14.62 -2.73
N GLY A 72 -7.85 -14.60 -1.41
CA GLY A 72 -7.25 -15.73 -0.70
C GLY A 72 -7.15 -15.49 0.80
N HIS A 73 -7.07 -16.58 1.56
CA HIS A 73 -6.86 -16.52 3.01
C HIS A 73 -5.92 -17.61 3.49
N MET A 74 -5.26 -17.35 4.63
CA MET A 74 -4.53 -18.35 5.39
C MET A 74 -4.39 -17.90 6.85
N GLU A 75 -4.73 -18.77 7.79
CA GLU A 75 -4.36 -18.55 9.19
C GLU A 75 -2.87 -18.83 9.36
N ARG A 76 -2.09 -17.78 9.69
CA ARG A 76 -0.63 -17.87 9.83
C ARG A 76 -0.24 -18.43 11.19
N GLU A 77 -0.98 -18.02 12.21
CA GLU A 77 -0.87 -18.35 13.62
C GLU A 77 -2.30 -18.37 14.18
N ALA A 78 -2.54 -19.08 15.27
CA ALA A 78 -3.87 -19.17 15.88
C ALA A 78 -4.46 -17.76 16.15
N GLY A 79 -5.57 -17.44 15.48
CA GLY A 79 -6.25 -16.14 15.55
C GLY A 79 -5.69 -15.06 14.62
N ARG A 80 -4.61 -15.31 13.87
CA ARG A 80 -4.00 -14.36 12.93
C ARG A 80 -4.30 -14.78 11.48
N LEU A 81 -5.36 -14.20 10.92
CA LEU A 81 -5.78 -14.46 9.55
C LEU A 81 -5.09 -13.52 8.57
N GLN A 82 -4.30 -14.07 7.65
CA GLN A 82 -3.80 -13.33 6.50
C GLN A 82 -4.81 -13.42 5.36
N LEU A 83 -5.19 -12.27 4.82
CA LEU A 83 -6.08 -12.10 3.67
C LEU A 83 -5.29 -11.58 2.47
N ARG A 84 -5.76 -11.90 1.27
CA ARG A 84 -5.16 -11.47 0.00
C ARG A 84 -6.16 -10.62 -0.77
N TYR A 85 -5.67 -9.52 -1.31
CA TYR A 85 -6.43 -8.63 -2.16
C TYR A 85 -5.56 -8.23 -3.34
N ASP A 86 -6.12 -8.29 -4.54
CA ASP A 86 -5.44 -7.76 -5.73
C ASP A 86 -5.60 -6.25 -5.72
N MET A 87 -4.50 -5.52 -5.80
CA MET A 87 -4.44 -4.07 -5.69
C MET A 87 -3.72 -3.50 -6.91
N GLN A 88 -4.23 -2.41 -7.48
CA GLN A 88 -3.49 -1.62 -8.46
C GLN A 88 -2.49 -0.70 -7.76
N ARG A 89 -1.50 -0.20 -8.51
CA ARG A 89 -0.42 0.66 -8.00
C ARG A 89 -0.92 1.84 -7.16
N ASP A 90 -1.98 2.49 -7.61
CA ASP A 90 -2.51 3.69 -6.97
C ASP A 90 -3.66 3.40 -6.02
N GLU A 91 -3.99 2.13 -5.75
CA GLU A 91 -5.02 1.75 -4.78
C GLU A 91 -4.44 1.53 -3.39
N HIS A 92 -5.20 1.91 -2.37
CA HIS A 92 -4.84 1.71 -0.98
C HIS A 92 -5.97 0.97 -0.27
N MET A 93 -5.61 0.01 0.58
CA MET A 93 -6.60 -0.59 1.47
C MET A 93 -7.08 0.46 2.45
N ASP A 94 -8.39 0.63 2.52
CA ASP A 94 -9.02 1.60 3.41
C ASP A 94 -9.38 0.89 4.72
N GLU A 95 -10.28 -0.09 4.67
CA GLU A 95 -10.69 -0.86 5.85
C GLU A 95 -10.96 -2.33 5.50
N ILE A 96 -10.78 -3.21 6.50
CA ILE A 96 -11.24 -4.60 6.45
C ILE A 96 -12.11 -4.83 7.68
N LEU A 97 -13.40 -4.94 7.48
CA LEU A 97 -14.36 -5.32 8.51
C LEU A 97 -14.45 -6.83 8.61
N VAL A 98 -14.45 -7.34 9.84
CA VAL A 98 -14.56 -8.76 10.15
C VAL A 98 -15.73 -8.96 11.10
N ALA A 99 -16.59 -9.92 10.78
CA ALA A 99 -17.63 -10.41 11.68
C ALA A 99 -17.47 -11.92 11.86
N GLU A 100 -17.57 -12.38 13.10
CA GLU A 100 -17.35 -13.78 13.45
C GLU A 100 -18.61 -14.41 14.04
N ASP A 101 -18.88 -15.65 13.65
CA ASP A 101 -19.83 -16.52 14.31
C ASP A 101 -19.21 -17.92 14.53
N ASP A 102 -20.04 -18.90 14.89
CA ASP A 102 -19.64 -20.28 15.12
C ASP A 102 -19.26 -21.05 13.87
N GLU A 103 -19.73 -20.64 12.69
CA GLU A 103 -19.50 -21.32 11.43
C GLU A 103 -18.52 -20.58 10.52
N ARG A 104 -18.40 -19.25 10.66
CA ARG A 104 -17.81 -18.38 9.64
C ARG A 104 -17.03 -17.21 10.22
N VAL A 105 -16.11 -16.74 9.39
CA VAL A 105 -15.45 -15.43 9.50
C VAL A 105 -15.82 -14.66 8.23
N VAL A 106 -16.71 -13.69 8.34
CA VAL A 106 -17.16 -12.86 7.22
C VAL A 106 -16.24 -11.65 7.11
N VAL A 107 -15.68 -11.43 5.92
CA VAL A 107 -14.81 -10.30 5.62
C VAL A 107 -15.46 -9.36 4.60
N PHE A 108 -15.33 -8.06 4.82
CA PHE A 108 -15.70 -7.02 3.87
C PHE A 108 -14.59 -5.98 3.82
N ALA A 109 -13.93 -5.85 2.67
CA ALA A 109 -12.86 -4.88 2.49
C ALA A 109 -13.31 -3.71 1.61
N THR A 110 -12.81 -2.53 1.94
CA THR A 110 -12.89 -1.32 1.14
C THR A 110 -11.50 -0.88 0.69
N VAL A 111 -11.42 -0.32 -0.51
CA VAL A 111 -10.20 0.28 -1.03
C VAL A 111 -10.47 1.71 -1.47
N CYS A 112 -9.51 2.57 -1.22
CA CYS A 112 -9.49 3.94 -1.71
C CYS A 112 -8.84 3.94 -3.11
N THR A 113 -9.63 4.22 -4.14
CA THR A 113 -9.22 4.19 -5.55
C THR A 113 -9.38 5.58 -6.19
N PRO A 114 -8.52 5.98 -7.13
CA PRO A 114 -8.74 7.20 -7.92
C PRO A 114 -10.06 7.13 -8.71
N ILE A 115 -10.77 8.25 -8.87
CA ILE A 115 -12.06 8.31 -9.62
C ILE A 115 -11.86 8.01 -11.12
N ASP A 116 -10.68 8.30 -11.68
CA ASP A 116 -10.29 7.96 -13.06
C ASP A 116 -8.98 7.15 -13.03
N PRO A 117 -9.03 5.86 -12.66
CA PRO A 117 -7.84 5.06 -12.48
C PRO A 117 -7.24 4.73 -13.85
N GLN A 118 -5.95 4.99 -14.02
CA GLN A 118 -5.21 4.38 -15.13
C GLN A 118 -5.15 2.88 -14.88
N LEU A 119 -5.68 2.09 -15.81
CA LEU A 119 -5.61 0.64 -15.74
C LEU A 119 -4.15 0.20 -15.78
N GLY A 120 -3.72 -0.53 -14.75
CA GLY A 120 -2.38 -1.10 -14.65
C GLY A 120 -2.42 -2.53 -14.14
N ASP A 121 -1.23 -3.12 -14.03
CA ASP A 121 -1.07 -4.45 -13.44
C ASP A 121 -1.58 -4.48 -12.01
N VAL A 122 -2.20 -5.60 -11.65
CA VAL A 122 -2.63 -5.88 -10.28
C VAL A 122 -1.58 -6.71 -9.56
N VAL A 123 -1.36 -6.40 -8.29
CA VAL A 123 -0.46 -7.15 -7.40
C VAL A 123 -1.27 -7.67 -6.22
N GLY A 124 -1.13 -8.96 -5.92
CA GLY A 124 -1.72 -9.53 -4.71
C GLY A 124 -0.99 -9.03 -3.46
N CYS A 125 -1.68 -8.26 -2.63
CA CYS A 125 -1.18 -7.67 -1.40
C CYS A 125 -1.68 -8.45 -0.16
N PRO A 126 -0.82 -8.72 0.85
CA PRO A 126 -1.22 -9.39 2.08
C PRO A 126 -1.70 -8.38 3.13
N TYR A 127 -2.80 -8.71 3.81
CA TYR A 127 -3.31 -7.95 4.96
C TYR A 127 -3.57 -8.91 6.12
N HIS A 128 -3.43 -8.45 7.35
CA HIS A 128 -3.62 -9.29 8.53
C HIS A 128 -4.75 -8.74 9.38
N VAL A 129 -5.67 -9.62 9.76
CA VAL A 129 -6.71 -9.34 10.74
C VAL A 129 -6.56 -10.31 11.90
N HIS A 130 -6.97 -9.88 13.10
CA HIS A 130 -6.95 -10.71 14.29
C HIS A 130 -8.38 -11.12 14.61
N LEU A 131 -8.57 -12.41 14.83
CA LEU A 131 -9.84 -13.03 15.16
C LEU A 131 -9.97 -13.15 16.68
N ASP A 132 -11.21 -13.12 17.18
CA ASP A 132 -11.55 -13.33 18.59
C ASP A 132 -11.16 -14.73 19.08
N ARG A 133 -11.14 -15.71 18.17
CA ARG A 133 -10.64 -17.08 18.40
C ARG A 133 -9.99 -17.67 17.15
N PRO A 134 -9.20 -18.75 17.26
CA PRO A 134 -8.56 -19.38 16.10
C PRO A 134 -9.56 -19.81 15.02
N LEU A 135 -9.16 -19.78 13.74
CA LEU A 135 -10.05 -20.05 12.60
C LEU A 135 -10.67 -21.45 12.69
N GLY A 136 -9.84 -22.47 12.92
CA GLY A 136 -10.30 -23.85 13.03
C GLY A 136 -10.96 -24.34 11.74
N GLU A 137 -12.17 -24.90 11.85
CA GLU A 137 -12.95 -25.40 10.71
C GLU A 137 -13.89 -24.34 10.11
N ARG A 138 -13.87 -23.10 10.64
CA ARG A 138 -14.76 -22.03 10.17
C ARG A 138 -14.40 -21.58 8.77
N VAL A 139 -15.42 -21.25 7.98
CA VAL A 139 -15.25 -20.79 6.61
C VAL A 139 -14.97 -19.29 6.59
N VAL A 140 -13.91 -18.87 5.90
CA VAL A 140 -13.73 -17.46 5.57
C VAL A 140 -14.64 -17.11 4.39
N PHE A 141 -15.52 -16.12 4.55
CA PHE A 141 -16.53 -15.75 3.57
C PHE A 141 -16.38 -14.29 3.15
N ASP A 142 -16.23 -14.03 1.84
CA ASP A 142 -16.17 -12.66 1.31
C ASP A 142 -17.58 -12.13 1.06
N ALA A 143 -17.96 -11.08 1.79
CA ALA A 143 -19.26 -10.45 1.65
C ALA A 143 -19.43 -9.72 0.30
N VAL A 144 -18.35 -9.29 -0.36
CA VAL A 144 -18.39 -8.63 -1.67
C VAL A 144 -18.66 -9.64 -2.78
N ALA A 145 -17.90 -10.74 -2.82
CA ALA A 145 -18.13 -11.83 -3.78
C ALA A 145 -19.35 -12.70 -3.43
N ARG A 146 -19.80 -12.65 -2.18
CA ARG A 146 -20.83 -13.53 -1.61
C ARG A 146 -20.46 -15.01 -1.74
N ALA A 147 -19.19 -15.31 -1.49
CA ALA A 147 -18.62 -16.65 -1.68
C ALA A 147 -17.54 -16.96 -0.63
N PRO A 148 -17.27 -18.25 -0.35
CA PRO A 148 -16.09 -18.64 0.42
C PRO A 148 -14.80 -18.13 -0.22
N VAL A 149 -13.90 -17.60 0.59
CA VAL A 149 -12.56 -17.20 0.17
C VAL A 149 -11.72 -18.46 0.00
N PRO A 150 -11.00 -18.63 -1.13
CA PRO A 150 -10.14 -19.80 -1.30
C PRO A 150 -8.98 -19.78 -0.31
N TYR A 151 -8.56 -20.96 0.15
CA TYR A 151 -7.32 -21.10 0.92
C TYR A 151 -6.11 -20.82 0.02
N PHE A 152 -5.16 -20.04 0.52
CA PHE A 152 -3.94 -19.66 -0.20
C PHE A 152 -2.72 -19.92 0.69
N ASN A 153 -2.00 -21.01 0.44
CA ASN A 153 -0.79 -21.30 1.19
C ASN A 153 0.36 -20.39 0.77
N VAL A 154 0.66 -19.40 1.60
CA VAL A 154 1.74 -18.43 1.37
C VAL A 154 3.14 -19.05 1.31
N TYR A 155 3.30 -20.27 1.82
CA TYR A 155 4.57 -20.99 1.80
C TYR A 155 4.77 -21.79 0.51
N ASP A 156 3.74 -21.95 -0.33
CA ASP A 156 3.87 -22.64 -1.60
C ASP A 156 4.88 -21.92 -2.50
N GLY A 157 5.85 -22.67 -3.02
CA GLY A 157 6.92 -22.17 -3.89
C GLY A 157 7.87 -21.16 -3.23
N ILE A 158 7.89 -21.05 -1.89
CA ILE A 158 8.78 -20.09 -1.21
C ILE A 158 10.26 -20.42 -1.42
N TRP A 159 10.62 -21.70 -1.38
CA TRP A 159 12.00 -22.14 -1.58
C TRP A 159 12.48 -21.92 -3.01
N ASP A 160 11.64 -22.25 -4.00
CA ASP A 160 11.95 -22.01 -5.42
C ASP A 160 12.23 -20.52 -5.68
N ARG A 161 11.45 -19.62 -5.07
CA ARG A 161 11.66 -18.16 -5.18
C ARG A 161 12.93 -17.69 -4.49
N VAL A 162 13.24 -18.22 -3.31
CA VAL A 162 14.47 -17.90 -2.57
C VAL A 162 15.70 -18.36 -3.37
N GLU A 163 15.65 -19.55 -3.96
CA GLU A 163 16.73 -20.07 -4.81
C GLU A 163 16.90 -19.23 -6.08
N ALA A 164 15.81 -18.85 -6.74
CA ALA A 164 15.85 -17.97 -7.90
C ALA A 164 16.45 -16.59 -7.58
N GLN A 165 16.12 -15.99 -6.42
CA GLN A 165 16.69 -14.72 -5.97
C GLN A 165 18.18 -14.81 -5.66
N ARG A 166 18.63 -15.90 -5.03
CA ARG A 166 20.07 -16.15 -4.79
C ARG A 166 20.83 -16.24 -6.11
N ALA A 167 20.35 -17.07 -7.04
CA ALA A 167 20.96 -17.23 -8.36
C ALA A 167 20.95 -15.94 -9.20
N ALA A 168 20.00 -15.03 -8.98
CA ALA A 168 19.99 -13.70 -9.62
C ALA A 168 21.04 -12.77 -9.01
N SER A 169 21.19 -12.79 -7.67
CA SER A 169 22.14 -11.94 -6.94
C SER A 169 23.60 -12.32 -7.26
N ASP A 170 23.90 -13.62 -7.38
CA ASP A 170 25.23 -14.14 -7.73
C ASP A 170 25.66 -13.81 -9.17
N ARG A 171 24.73 -13.43 -10.05
CA ARG A 171 25.02 -13.01 -11.43
C ARG A 171 25.32 -11.51 -11.57
N THR A 172 25.06 -10.74 -10.52
CA THR A 172 25.23 -9.28 -10.49
C THR A 172 26.38 -8.81 -9.59
N GLY A 173 27.06 -9.73 -8.90
CA GLY A 173 28.27 -9.48 -8.11
C GLY A 173 29.52 -9.98 -8.82
#